data_AF-A0A4U2Z6R4-F1
#
_entry.id   AF-A0A4U2Z6R4-F1
#
_cell.length_a   1.000
_cell.length_b   1.000
_cell.length_c   1.000
_cell.angle_alpha   90.00
_cell.angle_beta   90.00
_cell.angle_gamma   90.00
#
_symmetry.space_group_name_H-M   'P 1'
#
loop_
_entity.id
_entity.type
_entity.pdbx_description
1 polymer ?
#
loop_
_entity_poly.entity_id
_entity_poly.type
_entity_poly.pdbx_seq_one_letter_code
_entity_poly.pdbx_strand_id
1 'polypeptide(L)'
;MKYILSLATLLLFLTGCSTTTYTKKIIHGEIQDKEVLIAARDGSFKLQGEFSAPFQSSIHYHSLNIGGEKFIKGYRRALEFGAKHVLVKVPSQEKELYGVLALEDADERGFGPGTLSYKIIIPEPYIKAANNGKISVVYEYYRIKDDALFDNSNIKKYSWILWLSDKDIFK
;
A
#
# COMPACT_ATOMS: atom_id res chain seq x y z
N MET A 1 48.93 21.24 -13.65
CA MET A 1 48.60 19.90 -13.09
C MET A 1 48.17 19.88 -11.62
N LYS A 2 48.57 20.82 -10.75
CA LYS A 2 48.20 20.80 -9.32
C LYS A 2 46.75 21.18 -8.99
N TYR A 3 46.04 21.88 -9.88
CA TYR A 3 44.66 22.32 -9.64
C TYR A 3 43.58 21.35 -10.15
N ILE A 4 43.96 20.36 -10.96
CA ILE A 4 43.03 19.35 -11.52
C ILE A 4 42.68 18.31 -10.46
N LEU A 5 43.64 17.95 -9.59
CA LEU A 5 43.40 17.02 -8.49
C LEU A 5 42.44 17.60 -7.44
N SER A 6 42.53 18.90 -7.15
CA SER A 6 41.67 19.61 -6.19
C SER A 6 40.22 19.74 -6.66
N LEU A 7 39.99 19.85 -7.97
CA LEU A 7 38.65 19.94 -8.55
C LEU A 7 37.94 18.57 -8.53
N ALA A 8 38.68 17.48 -8.70
CA ALA A 8 38.15 16.11 -8.64
C ALA A 8 37.71 15.70 -7.22
N THR A 9 38.35 16.24 -6.17
CA THR A 9 37.95 15.94 -4.78
C THR A 9 36.67 16.68 -4.36
N LEU A 10 36.40 17.87 -4.92
CA LEU A 10 35.19 18.64 -4.61
C LEU A 10 33.93 18.02 -5.26
N LEU A 11 34.08 17.40 -6.43
CA LEU A 11 32.98 16.74 -7.15
C LEU A 11 32.48 15.45 -6.48
N LEU A 12 33.32 14.78 -5.67
CA LEU A 12 32.94 13.55 -4.94
C LEU A 12 32.05 13.81 -3.71
N PHE A 13 31.97 15.05 -3.21
CA PHE A 13 31.07 15.40 -2.10
C PHE A 13 29.65 15.80 -2.56
N LEU A 14 29.42 15.95 -3.87
CA LEU A 14 28.14 16.41 -4.42
C LEU A 14 27.28 15.28 -5.00
N THR A 15 27.72 14.02 -4.95
CA THR A 15 26.94 12.87 -5.44
C THR A 15 26.15 12.17 -4.32
N GLY A 16 25.90 12.86 -3.21
CA GLY A 16 24.99 12.41 -2.17
C GLY A 16 23.53 12.55 -2.58
N CYS A 17 23.09 11.83 -3.62
CA CYS A 17 21.67 11.60 -3.87
C CYS A 17 21.14 10.61 -2.83
N SER A 18 21.03 11.06 -1.57
CA SER A 18 20.28 10.37 -0.53
C SER A 18 18.83 10.80 -0.64
N THR A 19 18.05 10.20 -1.53
CA THR A 19 16.59 10.19 -1.37
C THR A 19 16.25 9.17 -0.29
N THR A 20 16.65 9.44 0.95
CA THR A 20 16.12 8.72 2.11
C THR A 20 14.66 9.12 2.23
N THR A 21 13.78 8.30 1.67
CA THR A 21 12.35 8.39 1.96
C THR A 21 12.18 7.96 3.41
N TYR A 22 12.03 8.93 4.29
CA TYR A 22 11.83 8.70 5.72
C TYR A 22 10.46 8.06 5.94
N THR A 23 10.45 6.79 6.33
CA THR A 23 9.24 6.01 6.57
C THR A 23 9.22 5.44 7.97
N LYS A 24 8.02 5.32 8.53
CA LYS A 24 7.76 4.66 9.80
C LYS A 24 6.84 3.47 9.57
N LYS A 25 7.14 2.37 10.27
CA LYS A 25 6.33 1.16 10.19
C LYS A 25 4.97 1.34 10.85
N ILE A 26 3.95 0.77 10.24
CA ILE A 26 2.65 0.56 10.87
C ILE A 26 2.58 -0.92 11.24
N ILE A 27 2.57 -1.22 12.54
CA ILE A 27 2.74 -2.58 13.06
C ILE A 27 1.42 -3.24 13.48
N HIS A 28 0.35 -2.47 13.63
CA HIS A 28 -0.94 -2.94 14.12
C HIS A 28 -2.06 -2.57 13.15
N GLY A 29 -3.11 -3.36 13.16
CA GLY A 29 -4.32 -3.06 12.41
C GLY A 29 -5.54 -3.79 12.94
N GLU A 30 -6.68 -3.43 12.37
CA GLU A 30 -7.97 -4.01 12.65
C GLU A 30 -8.76 -4.18 11.34
N ILE A 31 -9.36 -5.35 11.15
CA ILE A 31 -10.45 -5.55 10.19
C ILE A 31 -11.76 -5.22 10.91
N GLN A 32 -12.45 -4.17 10.46
CA GLN A 32 -13.62 -3.62 11.17
C GLN A 32 -14.77 -4.65 11.31
N ASP A 33 -14.95 -5.50 10.31
CA ASP A 33 -15.92 -6.59 10.36
C ASP A 33 -15.22 -7.88 10.82
N LYS A 34 -15.61 -8.38 11.99
CA LYS A 34 -15.00 -9.57 12.62
C LYS A 34 -15.30 -10.87 11.87
N GLU A 35 -16.31 -10.89 11.01
CA GLU A 35 -16.64 -12.05 10.20
C GLU A 35 -15.82 -12.09 8.89
N VAL A 36 -15.15 -10.99 8.54
CA VAL A 36 -14.21 -10.94 7.42
C VAL A 36 -12.89 -11.60 7.80
N LEU A 37 -12.42 -12.49 6.93
CA LEU A 37 -11.12 -13.17 7.06
C LEU A 37 -10.30 -12.90 5.79
N ILE A 38 -9.06 -12.43 5.97
CA ILE A 38 -8.08 -12.29 4.89
C ILE A 38 -6.94 -13.28 5.15
N ALA A 39 -6.80 -14.29 4.32
CA ALA A 39 -5.76 -15.31 4.45
C ALA A 39 -4.76 -15.22 3.30
N ALA A 40 -3.47 -15.35 3.58
CA ALA A 40 -2.46 -15.47 2.54
C ALA A 40 -2.71 -16.75 1.72
N ARG A 41 -2.63 -16.66 0.39
CA ARG A 41 -2.83 -17.82 -0.49
C ARG A 41 -1.77 -18.91 -0.27
N ASP A 42 -0.58 -18.52 0.15
CA ASP A 42 0.53 -19.41 0.51
C ASP A 42 0.43 -19.97 1.95
N GLY A 43 -0.59 -19.57 2.71
CA GLY A 43 -0.79 -19.97 4.10
C GLY A 43 0.09 -19.24 5.13
N SER A 44 0.89 -18.25 4.72
CA SER A 44 1.85 -17.56 5.61
C SER A 44 1.20 -16.73 6.72
N PHE A 45 -0.02 -16.24 6.54
CA PHE A 45 -0.75 -15.48 7.57
C PHE A 45 -2.27 -15.56 7.41
N LYS A 46 -2.97 -15.16 8.47
CA LYS A 46 -4.43 -14.91 8.50
C LYS A 46 -4.71 -13.66 9.32
N LEU A 47 -5.58 -12.80 8.82
CA LEU A 47 -6.01 -11.56 9.47
C LEU A 47 -7.53 -11.63 9.72
N GLN A 48 -7.93 -11.37 10.96
CA GLN A 48 -9.33 -11.29 11.39
C GLN A 48 -9.41 -10.45 12.67
N GLY A 49 -10.32 -9.48 12.74
CA GLY A 49 -10.36 -8.53 13.87
C GLY A 49 -9.04 -7.78 14.02
N GLU A 50 -8.54 -7.66 15.26
CA GLU A 50 -7.24 -7.04 15.55
C GLU A 50 -6.07 -7.94 15.10
N PHE A 51 -5.02 -7.34 14.55
CA PHE A 51 -3.84 -8.07 14.07
C PHE A 51 -2.55 -7.27 14.21
N SER A 52 -1.43 -8.01 14.24
CA SER A 52 -0.09 -7.46 13.99
C SER A 52 0.26 -7.66 12.52
N ALA A 53 0.85 -6.65 11.88
CA ALA A 53 1.16 -6.67 10.46
C ALA A 53 2.18 -7.79 10.14
N PRO A 54 1.79 -8.83 9.36
CA PRO A 54 2.67 -9.98 9.12
C PRO A 54 3.69 -9.74 8.01
N PHE A 55 3.50 -8.69 7.21
CA PHE A 55 4.42 -8.24 6.17
C PHE A 55 4.27 -6.73 5.96
N GLN A 56 5.21 -6.18 5.20
CA GLN A 56 5.20 -4.80 4.76
C GLN A 56 5.56 -4.79 3.27
N SER A 57 4.73 -4.18 2.43
CA SER A 57 5.12 -3.84 1.07
C SER A 57 6.01 -2.60 1.08
N SER A 58 6.93 -2.54 0.13
CA SER A 58 7.93 -1.48 0.03
C SER A 58 7.60 -0.44 -1.04
N ILE A 59 6.33 -0.33 -1.46
CA ILE A 59 5.94 0.69 -2.44
C ILE A 59 5.42 1.94 -1.73
N HIS A 60 5.99 3.08 -2.11
CA HIS A 60 5.30 4.33 -1.90
C HIS A 60 4.39 4.59 -3.10
N TYR A 61 3.15 4.07 -3.06
CA TYR A 61 2.15 4.38 -4.09
C TYR A 61 1.78 5.84 -3.88
N HIS A 62 2.46 6.72 -4.61
CA HIS A 62 2.16 8.15 -4.58
C HIS A 62 0.95 8.42 -5.46
N SER A 63 -0.09 9.06 -4.90
CA SER A 63 -1.29 9.45 -5.64
C SER A 63 -1.04 10.53 -6.70
N LEU A 64 0.21 10.98 -6.87
CA LEU A 64 0.51 12.16 -7.68
C LEU A 64 0.24 11.96 -9.18
N ASN A 65 0.02 10.75 -9.70
CA ASN A 65 -0.33 10.58 -11.13
C ASN A 65 -0.90 9.20 -11.56
N ILE A 66 -1.56 8.48 -10.65
CA ILE A 66 -2.14 7.17 -10.99
C ILE A 66 -3.65 7.34 -11.26
N GLY A 67 -3.99 7.67 -12.52
CA GLY A 67 -5.37 7.63 -13.00
C GLY A 67 -5.96 6.20 -12.97
N GLY A 68 -7.29 6.08 -13.02
CA GLY A 68 -8.06 4.88 -12.68
C GLY A 68 -7.56 3.55 -13.24
N GLU A 69 -7.23 3.46 -14.54
CA GLU A 69 -6.74 2.19 -15.12
C GLU A 69 -5.38 1.74 -14.57
N LYS A 70 -4.49 2.69 -14.27
CA LYS A 70 -3.17 2.38 -13.70
C LYS A 70 -3.30 1.86 -12.27
N PHE A 71 -4.34 2.30 -11.56
CA PHE A 71 -4.62 1.85 -10.19
C PHE A 71 -5.20 0.43 -10.18
N ILE A 72 -6.11 0.13 -11.11
CA ILE A 72 -6.69 -1.22 -11.29
C ILE A 72 -5.61 -2.25 -11.67
N LYS A 73 -4.67 -1.89 -12.56
CA LYS A 73 -3.54 -2.75 -12.94
C LYS A 73 -2.36 -2.68 -11.95
N GLY A 74 -2.49 -1.88 -10.89
CA GLY A 74 -1.44 -1.61 -9.92
C GLY A 74 -0.95 -2.85 -9.19
N TYR A 75 -1.81 -3.86 -9.01
CA TYR A 75 -1.50 -5.08 -8.25
C TYR A 75 -0.24 -5.81 -8.73
N ARG A 76 0.06 -5.82 -10.04
CA ARG A 76 1.26 -6.51 -10.56
C ARG A 76 2.53 -5.89 -10.01
N ARG A 77 2.59 -4.57 -10.05
CA ARG A 77 3.67 -3.81 -9.44
C ARG A 77 3.66 -3.99 -7.92
N ALA A 78 2.50 -4.04 -7.27
CA ALA A 78 2.44 -4.23 -5.82
C ALA A 78 3.11 -5.56 -5.39
N LEU A 79 2.86 -6.63 -6.15
CA LEU A 79 3.45 -7.95 -5.91
C LEU A 79 4.98 -7.94 -6.05
N GLU A 80 5.53 -7.23 -7.04
CA GLU A 80 6.98 -7.05 -7.22
C GLU A 80 7.66 -6.41 -6.00
N PHE A 81 6.89 -5.71 -5.17
CA PHE A 81 7.38 -5.00 -3.97
C PHE A 81 6.75 -5.53 -2.68
N GLY A 82 6.41 -6.82 -2.66
CA GLY A 82 6.11 -7.54 -1.42
C GLY A 82 4.63 -7.55 -1.01
N ALA A 83 3.72 -7.00 -1.81
CA ALA A 83 2.30 -7.30 -1.65
C ALA A 83 2.05 -8.81 -1.77
N LYS A 84 0.96 -9.29 -1.16
CA LYS A 84 0.70 -10.73 -1.01
C LYS A 84 -0.61 -11.12 -1.67
N HIS A 85 -0.60 -12.26 -2.36
CA HIS A 85 -1.84 -12.91 -2.79
C HIS A 85 -2.63 -13.36 -1.57
N VAL A 86 -3.92 -13.05 -1.56
CA VAL A 86 -4.83 -13.39 -0.47
C VAL A 86 -6.13 -13.99 -0.98
N LEU A 87 -6.77 -14.77 -0.11
CA LEU A 87 -8.16 -15.17 -0.19
C LEU A 87 -8.94 -14.38 0.86
N VAL A 88 -10.07 -13.81 0.45
CA VAL A 88 -10.89 -12.93 1.30
C VAL A 88 -12.27 -13.53 1.45
N LYS A 89 -12.59 -13.97 2.65
CA LYS A 89 -13.93 -14.40 3.02
C LYS A 89 -14.70 -13.22 3.59
N VAL A 90 -15.91 -13.01 3.08
CA VAL A 90 -16.83 -11.96 3.51
C VAL A 90 -18.20 -12.56 3.82
N PRO A 91 -18.99 -12.00 4.76
CA PRO A 91 -20.27 -12.60 5.16
C PRO A 91 -21.30 -12.68 4.03
N SER A 92 -21.23 -11.74 3.10
CA SER A 92 -22.19 -11.61 1.99
C SER A 92 -21.94 -12.59 0.83
N GLN A 93 -20.88 -13.39 0.88
CA GLN A 93 -20.56 -14.36 -0.17
C GLN A 93 -20.20 -15.73 0.41
N GLU A 94 -20.73 -16.80 -0.19
CA GLU A 94 -20.36 -18.17 0.19
C GLU A 94 -18.92 -18.52 -0.22
N LYS A 95 -18.47 -18.00 -1.36
CA LYS A 95 -17.14 -18.25 -1.90
C LYS A 95 -16.17 -17.15 -1.50
N GLU A 96 -14.93 -17.53 -1.26
CA GLU A 96 -13.84 -16.59 -1.04
C GLU A 96 -13.54 -15.81 -2.34
N LEU A 97 -13.23 -14.53 -2.18
CA LEU A 97 -12.69 -13.68 -3.24
C LEU A 97 -11.18 -13.86 -3.32
N TYR A 98 -10.65 -13.75 -4.54
CA TYR A 98 -9.22 -13.63 -4.76
C TYR A 98 -8.80 -12.18 -4.58
N GLY A 99 -7.59 -11.96 -4.06
CA GLY A 99 -7.06 -10.62 -3.93
C GLY A 99 -5.55 -10.51 -3.88
N VAL A 100 -5.11 -9.25 -3.85
CA VAL A 100 -3.75 -8.83 -3.56
C VAL A 100 -3.84 -7.79 -2.45
N LEU A 101 -3.09 -7.99 -1.37
CA LEU A 101 -3.03 -7.07 -0.23
C LEU A 101 -1.65 -6.43 -0.18
N ALA A 102 -1.62 -5.10 -0.16
CA ALA A 102 -0.47 -4.28 0.16
C ALA A 102 -0.70 -3.59 1.50
N LEU A 103 0.26 -3.73 2.42
CA LEU A 103 0.32 -3.00 3.69
C LEU A 103 1.57 -2.12 3.57
N GLU A 104 1.42 -0.80 3.55
CA GLU A 104 2.49 0.17 3.24
C GLU A 104 2.99 0.90 4.49
N ASP A 105 4.27 1.24 4.50
CA ASP A 105 4.82 2.10 5.55
C ASP A 105 4.23 3.51 5.44
N ALA A 106 4.11 4.20 6.57
CA ALA A 106 3.75 5.60 6.57
C ALA A 106 4.97 6.47 6.27
N ASP A 107 4.80 7.55 5.50
CA ASP A 107 5.77 8.64 5.46
C ASP A 107 5.89 9.26 6.86
N GLU A 108 7.10 9.63 7.29
CA GLU A 108 7.29 10.30 8.59
C GLU A 108 6.55 11.64 8.67
N ARG A 109 6.35 12.32 7.54
CA ARG A 109 5.54 13.55 7.44
C ARG A 109 4.06 13.25 7.26
N GLY A 110 3.68 11.99 7.16
CA GLY A 110 2.30 11.56 7.08
C GLY A 110 1.53 11.90 8.35
N PHE A 111 0.29 12.34 8.20
CA PHE A 111 -0.61 12.57 9.32
C PHE A 111 -2.02 12.04 9.03
N GLY A 112 -2.72 11.71 10.12
CA GLY A 112 -4.04 11.09 10.11
C GLY A 112 -4.03 9.65 10.64
N PRO A 113 -5.22 9.06 10.86
CA PRO A 113 -5.37 7.74 11.49
C PRO A 113 -4.62 6.62 10.76
N GLY A 114 -4.68 6.60 9.42
CA GLY A 114 -3.98 5.59 8.60
C GLY A 114 -2.45 5.64 8.67
N THR A 115 -1.85 6.53 9.47
CA THR A 115 -0.40 6.53 9.74
C THR A 115 -0.03 5.88 11.08
N LEU A 116 -1.03 5.46 11.86
CA LEU A 116 -0.87 4.92 13.22
C LEU A 116 -1.21 3.44 13.28
N SER A 117 -2.31 3.05 12.63
CA SER A 117 -2.75 1.67 12.50
C SER A 117 -3.47 1.47 11.17
N TYR A 118 -3.48 0.24 10.67
CA TYR A 118 -4.32 -0.11 9.52
C TYR A 118 -5.76 -0.29 9.98
N LYS A 119 -6.70 0.41 9.34
CA LYS A 119 -8.12 0.12 9.49
C LYS A 119 -8.69 -0.43 8.19
N ILE A 120 -8.83 -1.75 8.11
CA ILE A 120 -9.33 -2.43 6.92
C ILE A 120 -10.86 -2.51 7.00
N ILE A 121 -11.51 -1.90 6.01
CA ILE A 121 -12.95 -1.93 5.81
C ILE A 121 -13.16 -2.36 4.37
N ILE A 122 -13.98 -3.38 4.13
CA ILE A 122 -14.34 -3.86 2.79
C ILE A 122 -15.83 -3.61 2.59
N PRO A 123 -16.24 -2.45 2.03
CA PRO A 123 -17.65 -2.15 1.90
C PRO A 123 -18.33 -3.04 0.86
N GLU A 124 -19.57 -3.45 1.13
CA GLU A 124 -20.37 -4.32 0.27
C GLU A 124 -20.45 -3.90 -1.21
N PRO A 125 -20.55 -2.61 -1.57
CA PRO A 125 -20.51 -2.20 -2.98
C PRO A 125 -19.23 -2.63 -3.71
N TYR A 126 -18.07 -2.65 -3.03
CA TYR A 126 -16.80 -3.08 -3.63
C TYR A 126 -16.73 -4.60 -3.78
N ILE A 127 -17.34 -5.35 -2.86
CA ILE A 127 -17.51 -6.81 -2.95
C ILE A 127 -18.35 -7.15 -4.18
N LYS A 128 -19.51 -6.51 -4.35
CA LYS A 128 -20.39 -6.70 -5.51
C LYS A 128 -19.72 -6.27 -6.82
N ALA A 129 -18.91 -5.21 -6.80
CA ALA A 129 -18.20 -4.73 -7.98
C ALA A 129 -17.09 -5.70 -8.46
N ALA A 130 -16.62 -6.60 -7.58
CA ALA A 130 -15.60 -7.61 -7.89
C ALA A 130 -16.15 -8.83 -8.66
N ASN A 131 -17.47 -8.91 -8.86
CA ASN A 131 -18.12 -10.04 -9.52
C ASN A 131 -17.84 -10.11 -11.03
N ASN A 132 -17.95 -11.32 -11.58
CA ASN A 132 -17.76 -11.65 -13.00
C ASN A 132 -16.34 -11.43 -13.53
N GLY A 133 -15.32 -11.61 -12.68
CA GLY A 133 -13.90 -11.44 -12.98
C GLY A 133 -13.46 -9.99 -13.04
N LYS A 134 -14.28 -9.05 -12.54
CA LYS A 134 -13.90 -7.64 -12.44
C LYS A 134 -12.95 -7.42 -11.28
N ILE A 135 -12.14 -6.38 -11.40
CA ILE A 135 -11.30 -5.89 -10.30
C ILE A 135 -12.04 -4.77 -9.58
N SER A 136 -12.17 -4.94 -8.28
CA SER A 136 -12.56 -3.88 -7.36
C SER A 136 -11.37 -3.56 -6.46
N VAL A 137 -11.15 -2.28 -6.15
CA VAL A 137 -10.01 -1.85 -5.34
C VAL A 137 -10.50 -1.05 -4.15
N VAL A 138 -10.11 -1.46 -2.95
CA VAL A 138 -10.42 -0.79 -1.69
C VAL A 138 -9.11 -0.37 -1.05
N TYR A 139 -9.07 0.80 -0.43
CA TYR A 139 -7.85 1.35 0.15
C TYR A 139 -8.18 2.38 1.22
N GLU A 140 -7.20 2.64 2.07
CA GLU A 140 -7.15 3.79 2.96
C GLU A 140 -5.98 4.68 2.55
N TYR A 141 -6.16 6.00 2.68
CA TYR A 141 -5.11 6.97 2.44
C TYR A 141 -4.94 7.92 3.61
N TYR A 142 -3.75 8.49 3.72
CA TYR A 142 -3.39 9.57 4.61
C TYR A 142 -2.81 10.75 3.82
N ARG A 143 -2.64 11.89 4.50
CA ARG A 143 -2.13 13.13 3.91
C ARG A 143 -0.69 13.39 4.36
N ILE A 144 0.05 14.14 3.56
CA ILE A 144 1.41 14.58 3.87
C ILE A 144 1.37 16.02 4.35
N LYS A 145 2.12 16.34 5.42
CA LYS A 145 2.25 17.72 5.91
C LYS A 145 2.88 18.61 4.83
N ASP A 146 2.41 19.85 4.76
CA ASP A 146 3.04 20.87 3.93
C ASP A 146 4.44 21.20 4.46
N ASP A 147 5.31 21.58 3.54
CA ASP A 147 6.65 22.09 3.82
C ASP A 147 6.70 23.58 3.42
N ALA A 148 7.57 24.36 4.05
CA ALA A 148 7.81 25.76 3.72
C ALA A 148 8.19 25.97 2.23
N LEU A 149 8.73 24.94 1.57
CA LEU A 149 9.14 24.99 0.17
C LEU A 149 8.15 24.31 -0.80
N PHE A 150 7.21 23.49 -0.31
CA PHE A 150 6.33 22.68 -1.15
C PHE A 150 4.94 22.51 -0.53
N ASP A 151 3.91 22.91 -1.28
CA ASP A 151 2.52 22.59 -0.99
C ASP A 151 2.25 21.11 -1.27
N ASN A 152 2.07 20.33 -0.21
CA ASN A 152 1.79 18.90 -0.25
C ASN A 152 0.31 18.60 0.03
N SER A 153 -0.54 19.62 0.12
CA SER A 153 -1.92 19.51 0.61
C SER A 153 -2.78 18.53 -0.22
N ASN A 154 -2.44 18.36 -1.49
CA ASN A 154 -3.10 17.46 -2.44
C ASN A 154 -2.46 16.06 -2.54
N ILE A 155 -1.33 15.83 -1.89
CA ILE A 155 -0.64 14.54 -1.92
C ILE A 155 -1.35 13.58 -0.96
N LYS A 156 -1.83 12.47 -1.51
CA LYS A 156 -2.33 11.33 -0.76
C LYS A 156 -1.35 10.17 -0.89
N LYS A 157 -1.14 9.48 0.21
CA LYS A 157 -0.40 8.21 0.22
C LYS A 157 -1.30 7.14 0.82
N TYR A 158 -1.13 5.91 0.38
CA TYR A 158 -1.95 4.79 0.85
C TYR A 158 -1.29 4.15 2.07
N SER A 159 -2.09 3.81 3.07
CA SER A 159 -1.66 2.96 4.19
C SER A 159 -1.81 1.49 3.81
N TRP A 160 -2.89 1.14 3.13
CA TRP A 160 -3.10 -0.19 2.58
C TRP A 160 -3.94 -0.14 1.32
N ILE A 161 -3.79 -1.17 0.48
CA ILE A 161 -4.57 -1.36 -0.74
C ILE A 161 -4.94 -2.84 -0.86
N LEU A 162 -6.20 -3.12 -1.17
CA LEU A 162 -6.73 -4.45 -1.42
C LEU A 162 -7.41 -4.47 -2.78
N TRP A 163 -6.83 -5.24 -3.71
CA TRP A 163 -7.49 -5.58 -4.98
C TRP A 163 -8.29 -6.86 -4.79
N LEU A 164 -9.51 -6.92 -5.33
CA LEU A 164 -10.47 -8.02 -5.17
C LEU A 164 -11.04 -8.46 -6.52
N SER A 165 -11.29 -9.77 -6.67
CA SER A 165 -12.04 -10.36 -7.78
C SER A 165 -12.66 -11.70 -7.37
N ASP A 166 -13.83 -12.06 -7.90
CA ASP A 166 -14.46 -13.38 -7.71
C ASP A 166 -13.82 -14.49 -8.55
N LYS A 167 -12.90 -14.13 -9.46
CA LYS A 167 -12.08 -15.06 -10.24
C LYS A 167 -10.61 -14.82 -9.96
N ASP A 168 -9.82 -15.89 -10.02
CA ASP A 168 -8.36 -15.80 -9.89
C ASP A 168 -7.74 -15.18 -11.15
N ILE A 169 -7.80 -13.86 -11.23
CA ILE A 169 -7.21 -13.05 -12.32
C ILE A 169 -5.82 -12.50 -11.97
N PHE A 170 -5.39 -12.70 -10.72
CA PHE A 170 -4.14 -12.15 -10.17
C PHE A 170 -2.96 -13.10 -10.37
N LYS A 171 -3.10 -14.15 -11.20
CA LYS A 171 -2.07 -15.15 -11.48
C LYS A 171 -0.77 -14.56 -12.02
#